data_AF-A0A8T2NLQ6-F1
#
_entry.id   AF-A0A8T2NLQ6-F1
#
_cell.length_a   1.000
_cell.length_b   1.000
_cell.length_c   1.000
_cell.angle_alpha   90.00
_cell.angle_beta   90.00
_cell.angle_gamma   90.00
#
_symmetry.space_group_name_H-M   'P 1'
#
loop_
_entity.id
_entity.type
_entity.pdbx_description
1 polymer ?
#
loop_
_entity_poly.entity_id
_entity_poly.type
_entity_poly.pdbx_seq_one_letter_code
_entity_poly.pdbx_strand_id
1 'polypeptide(L)' 'MKLKAEILTGDWEEENPLVADQKTLAKQIYEAYLKNFNMNKSKARVILTGKTSTPWKHVEELAMTPR' A
#
# COMPACT_ATOMS: atom_id res chain seq x y z
N MET A 1 -26.37 -6.04 21.41
CA MET A 1 -26.49 -7.25 20.56
C MET A 1 -25.23 -7.35 19.71
N LYS A 2 -24.30 -8.28 20.01
CA LYS A 2 -23.10 -8.55 19.20
C LYS A 2 -23.40 -9.77 18.30
N LEU A 3 -23.08 -9.64 17.01
CA LEU A 3 -23.45 -10.61 15.97
C LEU A 3 -22.68 -11.94 16.14
N LYS A 4 -23.39 -13.08 16.00
CA LYS A 4 -22.90 -14.46 16.13
C LYS A 4 -22.16 -14.99 14.88
N ALA A 5 -21.49 -14.14 14.11
CA ALA A 5 -21.01 -14.48 12.77
C ALA A 5 -19.48 -14.56 12.63
N GLU A 6 -18.71 -14.51 13.72
CA GLU A 6 -17.25 -14.31 13.63
C GLU A 6 -16.40 -15.42 14.28
N ILE A 7 -16.98 -16.61 14.54
CA ILE A 7 -16.22 -17.74 15.12
C ILE A 7 -16.42 -19.05 14.34
N LEU A 8 -16.69 -18.95 13.04
CA LEU A 8 -16.83 -20.11 12.16
C LEU A 8 -16.03 -19.93 10.85
N THR A 9 -14.80 -19.45 10.97
CA THR A 9 -13.79 -19.66 9.92
C THR A 9 -12.62 -20.39 10.57
N GLY A 10 -12.92 -21.60 11.05
CA GLY A 10 -11.92 -22.66 11.10
C GLY A 10 -11.70 -23.11 9.65
N ASP A 11 -10.85 -22.37 8.92
CA ASP A 11 -10.33 -22.87 7.66
C ASP A 11 -9.02 -23.57 7.95
N TRP A 12 -9.17 -24.89 8.01
CA TRP A 12 -8.14 -25.90 7.91
C TRP A 12 -7.08 -25.46 6.90
N GLU A 13 -5.85 -25.26 7.38
CA GLU A 13 -4.64 -25.11 6.58
C GLU A 13 -4.32 -26.43 5.87
N GLU A 14 -5.17 -26.87 4.96
CA GLU A 14 -4.74 -27.71 3.85
C GLU A 14 -4.49 -26.73 2.70
N GLU A 15 -3.24 -26.32 2.55
CA GLU A 15 -2.85 -25.37 1.51
C GLU A 15 -3.11 -26.00 0.15
N ASN A 16 -4.30 -25.75 -0.38
CA ASN A 16 -4.69 -26.16 -1.72
C ASN A 16 -3.61 -25.64 -2.69
N PRO A 17 -3.00 -26.51 -3.52
CA PRO A 17 -1.92 -26.12 -4.42
C PRO A 17 -2.31 -24.96 -5.36
N LEU A 18 -3.59 -24.81 -5.67
CA LEU A 18 -4.11 -23.68 -6.44
C LEU A 18 -4.01 -22.35 -5.67
N VAL A 19 -4.25 -22.36 -4.36
CA VAL A 19 -4.11 -21.18 -3.49
C VAL A 19 -2.62 -20.82 -3.30
N ALA A 20 -1.73 -21.82 -3.23
CA ALA A 20 -0.29 -21.60 -3.20
C ALA A 20 0.23 -20.93 -4.48
N ASP A 21 -0.27 -21.33 -5.65
CA ASP A 21 0.05 -20.72 -6.93
C ASP A 21 -0.42 -19.25 -7.01
N GLN A 22 -1.66 -18.97 -6.58
CA GLN A 22 -2.19 -17.61 -6.52
C GLN A 22 -1.38 -16.69 -5.60
N LYS A 23 -0.96 -17.18 -4.42
CA LYS A 23 -0.08 -16.43 -3.50
C LYS A 23 1.26 -16.13 -4.16
N THR A 24 1.82 -17.09 -4.88
CA THR A 24 3.10 -16.95 -5.60
C THR A 24 2.99 -15.89 -6.69
N LEU A 25 1.94 -15.93 -7.49
CA LEU A 25 1.65 -14.92 -8.51
C LEU A 25 1.47 -13.52 -7.91
N ALA A 26 0.70 -13.40 -6.83
CA ALA A 26 0.49 -12.13 -6.13
C ALA A 26 1.82 -11.54 -5.61
N LYS A 27 2.70 -12.39 -5.07
CA LYS A 27 4.04 -11.99 -4.62
C LYS A 27 4.90 -11.49 -5.79
N GLN A 28 4.94 -12.22 -6.90
CA GLN A 28 5.70 -11.82 -8.09
C GLN A 28 5.23 -10.47 -8.65
N ILE A 29 3.91 -10.25 -8.71
CA ILE A 29 3.33 -8.96 -9.14
C ILE A 29 3.72 -7.84 -8.18
N TYR A 30 3.66 -8.09 -6.87
CA TYR A 30 4.03 -7.09 -5.87
C TYR A 30 5.52 -6.72 -5.93
N GLU A 31 6.40 -7.71 -6.08
CA GLU A 31 7.85 -7.48 -6.24
C GLU A 31 8.16 -6.71 -7.51
N ALA A 32 7.53 -7.05 -8.64
CA ALA A 32 7.65 -6.32 -9.89
C ALA A 32 7.15 -4.86 -9.75
N TYR A 33 6.03 -4.66 -9.05
CA TYR A 33 5.51 -3.33 -8.75
C TYR A 33 6.52 -2.49 -7.95
N LEU A 34 7.09 -3.04 -6.88
CA LEU A 34 8.08 -2.32 -6.07
C LEU A 34 9.35 -1.98 -6.86
N LYS A 35 9.78 -2.86 -7.77
CA LYS A 35 10.97 -2.65 -8.60
C LYS A 35 10.73 -1.59 -9.67
N ASN A 36 9.56 -1.59 -10.30
CA ASN A 36 9.27 -0.73 -11.46
C ASN A 36 8.74 0.65 -11.05
N PHE A 37 8.07 0.77 -9.90
CA PHE A 37 7.49 2.02 -9.44
C PHE A 37 8.28 2.61 -8.26
N ASN A 38 9.17 3.54 -8.57
CA ASN A 38 9.94 4.25 -7.55
C ASN A 38 9.04 5.04 -6.57
N MET A 39 7.91 5.58 -7.06
CA MET A 39 6.87 6.20 -6.23
C MET A 39 5.74 5.22 -6.00
N ASN A 40 5.72 4.58 -4.84
CA ASN A 40 4.70 3.61 -4.45
C ASN A 40 3.72 4.18 -3.41
N LYS A 41 2.61 3.47 -3.19
CA LYS A 41 1.55 3.89 -2.24
C LYS A 41 2.10 4.24 -0.86
N SER A 42 3.05 3.44 -0.36
CA SER A 42 3.66 3.66 0.95
C SER A 42 4.46 4.97 0.99
N LYS A 43 5.32 5.21 0.01
CA LYS A 43 6.06 6.47 -0.12
C LYS A 43 5.09 7.65 -0.25
N ALA A 44 4.15 7.61 -1.18
CA ALA A 44 3.15 8.67 -1.38
C ALA A 44 2.36 8.98 -0.10
N ARG A 45 2.00 7.96 0.70
CA ARG A 45 1.32 8.16 1.98
C ARG A 45 2.22 8.88 2.99
N VAL A 46 3.50 8.50 3.11
CA VAL A 46 4.44 9.17 4.02
C VAL A 46 4.50 10.67 3.69
N ILE A 47 4.48 10.99 2.39
CA ILE A 47 4.46 12.36 1.88
C ILE A 47 3.17 13.09 2.24
N LEU A 48 2.02 12.55 1.86
CA LEU A 48 0.73 13.20 2.07
C LEU A 48 0.38 13.34 3.57
N THR A 49 0.91 12.47 4.42
CA THR A 49 0.72 12.55 5.87
C THR A 49 1.77 13.41 6.57
N GLY A 50 2.65 14.09 5.83
CA GLY A 50 3.67 14.99 6.38
C GLY A 50 4.74 14.28 7.19
N LYS A 51 4.90 12.97 7.03
CA LYS A 51 5.90 12.14 7.75
C LYS A 51 7.25 12.08 7.02
N THR A 52 7.51 13.01 6.09
CA THR A 52 8.78 13.08 5.35
C THR A 52 9.75 13.99 6.06
N SER A 53 11.02 13.59 6.10
CA SER A 53 12.12 14.46 6.56
C SER A 53 12.45 15.55 5.52
N THR A 54 12.23 15.26 4.25
CA THR A 54 12.30 16.24 3.15
C THR A 54 10.93 16.86 2.94
N PRO A 55 10.69 18.11 3.39
CA PRO A 55 9.54 18.87 2.92
C PRO A 55 9.66 18.98 1.41
N TRP A 56 8.65 18.47 0.70
CA TRP A 56 8.51 18.67 -0.72
C TRP A 56 8.47 20.16 -0.94
N LYS A 57 9.52 20.70 -1.58
CA LYS A 57 9.73 22.15 -1.65
C LYS A 57 8.43 22.83 -2.02
N HIS A 58 8.01 23.75 -1.16
CA HIS A 58 6.81 24.56 -1.29
C HIS A 58 6.64 25.00 -2.75
N VAL A 59 5.59 24.52 -3.41
CA VAL A 59 5.14 25.02 -4.72
C VAL A 59 4.46 26.40 -4.60
N GLU A 60 4.74 27.12 -3.51
CA GLU A 60 4.08 28.37 -3.10
C GLU A 60 4.89 29.62 -3.52
N GLU A 61 6.09 29.45 -4.07
CA GLU A 61 6.97 30.57 -4.47
C GLU A 61 6.58 31.23 -5.80
N LEU A 62 5.57 30.73 -6.51
CA LEU A 62 5.09 31.32 -7.78
C LEU A 62 3.74 32.04 -7.68
N ALA A 63 3.11 32.11 -6.51
CA ALA A 63 1.79 32.72 -6.34
C ALA A 63 1.80 34.08 -5.62
N MET A 64 2.94 34.57 -5.14
CA MET A 64 3.00 35.72 -4.22
C MET A 64 4.06 36.77 -4.59
N THR A 65 4.12 37.20 -5.85
CA THR A 65 4.78 38.48 -6.23
C THR A 65 3.73 39.46 -6.74
N PRO A 66 3.30 40.46 -5.93
CA PRO A 66 2.53 41.58 -6.45
C PRO A 66 3.44 42.47 -7.32
N ARG A 67 2.97 42.76 -8.53
CA ARG A 67 3.48 43.87 -9.38
C ARG A 67 2.96 45.20 -8.88
#